data_AF-A0A4C1VUU6-F1
#
_entry.id   AF-A0A4C1VUU6-F1
#
_cell.length_a   1.000
_cell.length_b   1.000
_cell.length_c   1.000
_cell.angle_alpha   90.00
_cell.angle_beta   90.00
_cell.angle_gamma   90.00
#
_symmetry.space_group_name_H-M   'P 1'
#
loop_
_entity.id
_entity.type
_entity.pdbx_description
1 polymer ?
#
loop_
_entity_poly.entity_id
_entity_poly.type
_entity_poly.pdbx_seq_one_letter_code
_entity_poly.pdbx_strand_id
1 'polypeptide(L)'
;MTIGFTNWTKRDFNQFIKANEKYGRDDIENIAKDVEGKTPEEVMEYSAVFWERCHELQDIDRIMGQIERGEAKIQRRASIKKALDAKMARYRAPFHQLRISYGTNKGKNYAEDEDRFLVCMLHKLGFDKENVYEELRASVHATPQFRFDWFLKSRTALELQRRCNTLITLIERENQELEEKERAEKKKKSGNNTQNAASGGIVGKGAGTGKRKADGTPDAQAKHKKKKK
;
A
#
# COMPACT_ATOMS: atom_id res chain seq x y z
N MET A 1 41.57 27.64 15.53
CA MET A 1 40.94 26.30 15.51
C MET A 1 39.52 26.43 16.05
N THR A 2 38.54 26.61 15.17
CA THR A 2 37.10 26.49 15.49
C THR A 2 36.59 25.27 14.74
N ILE A 3 37.00 24.07 15.18
CA ILE A 3 36.69 22.79 14.51
C ILE A 3 35.44 22.15 15.15
N GLY A 4 34.47 22.97 15.56
CA GLY A 4 33.30 22.50 16.28
C GLY A 4 32.15 23.51 16.24
N PHE A 5 30.94 22.99 16.39
CA PHE A 5 29.69 23.74 16.36
C PHE A 5 29.45 24.50 17.68
N THR A 6 30.24 25.54 17.95
CA THR A 6 30.18 26.31 19.22
C THR A 6 28.89 27.12 19.38
N ASN A 7 28.22 27.44 18.27
CA ASN A 7 26.90 28.09 18.21
C ASN A 7 25.72 27.10 18.40
N TRP A 8 25.97 25.80 18.51
CA TRP A 8 24.94 24.79 18.73
C TRP A 8 24.82 24.43 20.21
N THR A 9 23.66 24.75 20.78
CA THR A 9 23.36 24.40 22.17
C THR A 9 22.75 23.00 22.27
N LYS A 10 22.69 22.46 23.50
CA LYS A 10 21.96 21.21 23.76
C LYS A 10 20.46 21.32 23.41
N ARG A 11 19.87 22.52 23.47
CA ARG A 11 18.49 22.76 23.04
C ARG A 11 18.37 22.57 21.53
N ASP A 12 19.27 23.19 20.77
CA ASP A 12 19.29 23.14 19.30
C ASP A 12 19.47 21.70 18.82
N PHE A 13 20.39 20.96 19.43
CA PHE A 13 20.58 19.53 19.19
C PHE A 13 19.28 18.74 19.40
N ASN A 14 18.61 18.91 20.54
CA ASN A 14 17.36 18.20 20.82
C ASN A 14 16.22 18.61 19.87
N GLN A 15 16.17 19.87 19.42
CA GLN A 15 15.23 20.32 18.39
C GLN A 15 15.53 19.65 17.06
N PHE A 16 16.80 19.59 16.64
CA PHE A 16 17.24 18.90 15.43
C PHE A 16 16.85 17.42 15.45
N ILE A 17 17.09 16.69 16.54
CA ILE A 17 16.67 15.28 16.65
C ILE A 17 15.15 15.12 16.57
N LYS A 18 14.38 15.98 17.24
CA LYS A 18 12.90 15.96 17.16
C LYS A 18 12.40 16.29 15.75
N ALA A 19 13.05 17.21 15.05
CA ALA A 19 12.73 17.55 13.68
C ALA A 19 13.00 16.38 12.72
N ASN A 20 14.13 15.69 12.89
CA ASN A 20 14.43 14.46 12.14
C ASN A 20 13.40 13.35 12.43
N GLU A 21 12.96 13.16 13.67
CA GLU A 21 11.88 12.21 14.00
C GLU A 21 10.55 12.58 13.30
N LYS A 22 10.24 13.89 13.21
CA LYS A 22 8.96 14.40 12.71
C LYS A 22 8.87 14.39 11.18
N TYR A 23 9.96 14.72 10.49
CA TYR A 23 9.98 14.90 9.03
C TYR A 23 10.74 13.80 8.29
N GLY A 24 11.58 13.04 8.99
CA GLY A 24 12.51 12.09 8.39
C GLY A 24 13.82 12.76 7.98
N ARG A 25 14.92 12.00 7.98
CA ARG A 25 16.28 12.54 7.79
C ARG A 25 16.53 13.23 6.44
N ASP A 26 15.72 12.90 5.43
CA ASP A 26 15.88 13.40 4.06
C ASP A 26 15.21 14.76 3.84
N ASP A 27 14.27 15.18 4.71
CA ASP A 27 13.51 16.42 4.57
C ASP A 27 14.20 17.59 5.28
N ILE A 28 15.40 17.92 4.79
CA ILE A 28 16.25 18.95 5.40
C ILE A 28 15.59 20.34 5.40
N GLU A 29 14.72 20.62 4.41
CA GLU A 29 14.01 21.89 4.30
C GLU A 29 13.05 22.11 5.47
N ASN A 30 12.28 21.09 5.85
CA ASN A 30 11.38 21.19 6.99
C ASN A 30 12.11 21.03 8.32
N ILE A 31 13.19 20.25 8.38
CA ILE A 31 14.06 20.19 9.56
C ILE A 31 14.62 21.58 9.87
N ALA A 32 15.17 22.28 8.89
CA ALA A 32 15.74 23.62 9.06
C ALA A 32 14.74 24.64 9.61
N LYS A 33 13.46 24.55 9.20
CA LYS A 33 12.41 25.45 9.69
C LYS A 33 12.03 25.21 11.16
N ASP A 34 12.21 23.99 11.67
CA ASP A 34 11.86 23.62 13.05
C ASP A 34 13.03 23.79 14.05
N VAL A 35 14.26 24.08 13.57
CA VAL A 35 15.41 24.38 14.44
C VAL A 35 15.52 25.89 14.64
N GLU A 36 14.96 26.37 15.76
CA GLU A 36 14.86 27.79 16.06
C GLU A 36 16.25 28.44 16.23
N GLY A 37 16.46 29.60 15.62
CA GLY A 37 17.71 30.35 15.77
C GLY A 37 18.91 29.78 15.02
N LYS A 38 18.67 28.91 14.02
CA LYS A 38 19.66 28.46 13.04
C LYS A 38 19.18 28.74 11.62
N THR A 39 20.08 29.13 10.74
CA THR A 39 19.75 29.28 9.32
C THR A 39 19.70 27.92 8.62
N PRO A 40 19.00 27.80 7.47
CA PRO A 40 19.00 26.56 6.70
C PRO A 40 20.40 26.04 6.37
N GLU A 41 21.34 26.94 6.05
CA GLU A 41 22.73 26.60 5.75
C GLU A 41 23.45 26.01 6.98
N GLU A 42 23.27 26.62 8.16
CA GLU A 42 23.84 26.10 9.41
C GLU A 42 23.29 24.71 9.76
N VAL A 43 21.99 24.48 9.52
CA VAL A 43 21.35 23.18 9.77
C VAL A 43 21.83 22.13 8.76
N MET A 44 22.03 22.50 7.49
CA MET A 44 22.59 21.60 6.48
C MET A 44 24.02 21.18 6.81
N GLU A 45 24.88 22.14 7.19
CA GLU A 45 26.28 21.86 7.57
C GLU A 45 26.34 20.97 8.82
N TYR A 46 25.51 21.28 9.84
CA TYR A 46 25.40 20.44 11.03
C TYR A 46 24.90 19.04 10.72
N SER A 47 23.86 18.91 9.87
CA SER A 47 23.26 17.63 9.50
C SER A 47 24.28 16.72 8.81
N ALA A 48 25.08 17.26 7.89
CA ALA A 48 26.12 16.50 7.19
C ALA A 48 27.13 15.88 8.18
N VAL A 49 27.66 16.70 9.10
CA VAL A 49 28.63 16.24 10.10
C VAL A 49 27.97 15.33 11.14
N PHE A 50 26.72 15.61 11.52
CA PHE A 50 25.96 14.74 12.42
C PHE A 50 25.88 13.33 11.83
N TRP A 51 25.43 13.16 10.59
CA TRP A 51 25.29 11.83 10.00
C TRP A 51 26.62 11.12 9.74
N GLU A 52 27.70 11.86 9.50
CA GLU A 52 29.05 11.31 9.38
C GLU A 52 29.59 10.79 10.73
N ARG A 53 29.35 11.54 11.82
CA ARG A 53 30.02 11.33 13.12
C ARG A 53 29.07 10.98 14.27
N CYS A 54 27.80 10.70 14.00
CA CYS A 54 26.79 10.45 15.05
C CYS A 54 27.15 9.28 15.96
N HIS A 55 27.93 8.31 15.46
CA HIS A 55 28.43 7.17 16.22
C HIS A 55 29.38 7.56 17.37
N GLU A 56 29.93 8.77 17.39
CA GLU A 56 30.74 9.30 18.48
C GLU A 56 29.87 9.76 19.68
N LEU A 57 28.55 9.88 19.49
CA LEU A 57 27.64 10.31 20.56
C LEU A 57 27.37 9.17 21.54
N GLN A 58 27.49 9.47 22.83
CA GLN A 58 27.29 8.50 23.92
C GLN A 58 25.88 7.87 23.94
N ASP A 59 24.87 8.62 23.47
CA ASP A 59 23.45 8.23 23.45
C ASP A 59 22.96 7.82 22.04
N ILE A 60 23.87 7.50 21.11
CA ILE A 60 23.50 7.35 19.68
C ILE A 60 22.40 6.31 19.43
N ASP A 61 22.45 5.14 20.08
CA ASP A 61 21.45 4.09 19.89
C ASP A 61 20.03 4.57 20.22
N ARG A 62 19.90 5.38 21.28
CA ARG A 62 18.63 5.97 21.70
C ARG A 62 18.13 6.99 20.68
N ILE A 63 19.04 7.82 20.15
CA ILE A 63 18.74 8.87 19.18
C ILE A 63 18.31 8.24 17.84
N MET A 64 19.08 7.27 17.35
CA MET A 64 18.76 6.54 16.12
C MET A 64 17.41 5.83 16.24
N GLY A 65 17.19 5.10 17.34
CA GLY A 65 15.91 4.45 17.59
C GLY A 65 14.72 5.43 17.71
N GLN A 66 14.94 6.69 18.07
CA GLN A 66 13.91 7.73 18.04
C GLN A 66 13.60 8.16 16.59
N ILE A 67 14.63 8.49 15.81
CA ILE A 67 14.50 8.94 14.41
C ILE A 67 13.87 7.83 13.56
N GLU A 68 14.37 6.60 13.64
CA GLU A 68 13.89 5.47 12.86
C GLU A 68 12.42 5.13 13.17
N ARG A 69 11.99 5.27 14.44
CA ARG A 69 10.57 5.11 14.80
C ARG A 69 9.70 6.22 14.20
N GLY A 70 10.23 7.44 14.12
CA GLY A 70 9.59 8.56 13.42
C GLY A 70 9.41 8.27 11.93
N GLU A 71 10.50 7.91 11.26
CA GLU A 71 10.54 7.54 9.84
C GLU A 71 9.62 6.36 9.51
N ALA A 72 9.60 5.33 10.36
CA ALA A 72 8.68 4.20 10.20
C ALA A 72 7.20 4.63 10.23
N LYS A 73 6.85 5.62 11.06
CA LYS A 73 5.48 6.19 11.08
C LYS A 73 5.18 7.00 9.82
N ILE A 74 6.13 7.80 9.34
CA ILE A 74 6.00 8.58 8.10
C ILE A 74 5.78 7.62 6.92
N GLN A 75 6.64 6.60 6.81
CA GLN A 75 6.55 5.59 5.77
C GLN A 75 5.24 4.79 5.85
N ARG A 76 4.78 4.45 7.05
CA ARG A 76 3.48 3.80 7.27
C ARG A 76 2.31 4.68 6.82
N ARG A 77 2.33 5.98 7.14
CA ARG A 77 1.30 6.93 6.66
C ARG A 77 1.29 6.99 5.13
N ALA A 78 2.45 7.12 4.51
CA ALA A 78 2.55 7.12 3.05
C ALA A 78 2.06 5.81 2.41
N SER A 79 2.39 4.65 3.00
CA SER A 79 1.96 3.33 2.50
C SER A 79 0.45 3.18 2.55
N ILE A 80 -0.18 3.54 3.68
CA ILE A 80 -1.63 3.46 3.85
C ILE A 80 -2.33 4.38 2.85
N LYS A 81 -1.86 5.62 2.71
CA LYS A 81 -2.43 6.58 1.76
C LYS A 81 -2.42 6.00 0.34
N LYS A 82 -1.25 5.54 -0.11
CA LYS A 82 -1.08 4.93 -1.44
C LYS A 82 -2.00 3.72 -1.61
N ALA A 83 -2.09 2.86 -0.60
CA ALA A 83 -2.90 1.65 -0.66
C ALA A 83 -4.39 1.95 -0.78
N LEU A 84 -4.91 2.91 0.00
CA LEU A 84 -6.30 3.35 -0.07
C LEU A 84 -6.61 4.05 -1.39
N ASP A 85 -5.75 4.97 -1.84
CA ASP A 85 -5.91 5.66 -3.13
C ASP A 85 -5.98 4.65 -4.30
N ALA A 86 -5.05 3.68 -4.32
CA ALA A 86 -5.04 2.62 -5.34
C ALA A 86 -6.28 1.71 -5.24
N LYS A 87 -6.81 1.46 -4.04
CA LYS A 87 -8.05 0.70 -3.86
C LYS A 87 -9.25 1.46 -4.41
N MET A 88 -9.38 2.75 -4.10
CA MET A 88 -10.51 3.58 -4.55
C MET A 88 -10.52 3.76 -6.07
N ALA A 89 -9.35 3.99 -6.67
CA ALA A 89 -9.21 4.21 -8.12
C ALA A 89 -9.70 3.04 -8.98
N ARG A 90 -9.84 1.83 -8.41
CA ARG A 90 -10.34 0.64 -9.11
C ARG A 90 -11.85 0.61 -9.29
N TYR A 91 -12.58 1.54 -8.67
CA TYR A 91 -14.05 1.56 -8.69
C TYR A 91 -14.57 2.93 -9.09
N ARG A 92 -15.57 2.96 -9.99
CA ARG A 92 -16.25 4.21 -10.36
C ARG A 92 -17.13 4.75 -9.24
N ALA A 93 -17.77 3.86 -8.49
CA ALA A 93 -18.59 4.20 -7.34
C ALA A 93 -18.19 3.35 -6.11
N PRO A 94 -17.09 3.70 -5.41
CA PRO A 94 -16.50 2.89 -4.34
C PRO A 94 -17.50 2.50 -3.24
N PHE A 95 -18.33 3.45 -2.77
CA PHE A 95 -19.35 3.21 -1.72
C PHE A 95 -20.37 2.10 -2.07
N HIS A 96 -20.53 1.76 -3.35
CA HIS A 96 -21.46 0.73 -3.79
C HIS A 96 -20.70 -0.51 -4.30
N GLN A 97 -19.55 -0.33 -4.93
CA GLN A 97 -18.88 -1.36 -5.72
C GLN A 97 -17.65 -1.97 -5.05
N LEU A 98 -16.97 -1.27 -4.14
CA LEU A 98 -15.67 -1.68 -3.58
C LEU A 98 -15.75 -3.03 -2.85
N ARG A 99 -14.97 -4.04 -3.27
CA ARG A 99 -14.99 -5.38 -2.65
C ARG A 99 -13.81 -5.63 -1.71
N ILE A 100 -14.13 -6.29 -0.59
CA ILE A 100 -13.29 -6.89 0.46
C ILE A 100 -12.52 -8.17 0.08
N SER A 101 -11.22 -8.19 -0.21
CA SER A 101 -10.50 -9.48 -0.23
C SER A 101 -10.12 -9.92 1.20
N TYR A 102 -11.00 -10.70 1.84
CA TYR A 102 -10.83 -11.05 3.25
C TYR A 102 -9.88 -12.23 3.53
N GLY A 103 -9.72 -13.16 2.58
CA GLY A 103 -9.10 -14.45 2.85
C GLY A 103 -9.75 -15.14 4.06
N THR A 104 -8.94 -15.57 5.01
CA THR A 104 -9.40 -16.19 6.28
C THR A 104 -9.82 -15.19 7.35
N ASN A 105 -9.66 -13.87 7.12
CA ASN A 105 -9.72 -12.84 8.15
C ASN A 105 -11.01 -11.99 8.14
N LYS A 106 -12.11 -12.48 7.55
CA LYS A 106 -13.38 -11.72 7.50
C LYS A 106 -13.92 -11.40 8.90
N GLY A 107 -13.84 -12.38 9.80
CA GLY A 107 -14.58 -12.36 11.07
C GLY A 107 -16.09 -12.57 10.84
N LYS A 108 -16.86 -12.68 11.94
CA LYS A 108 -18.32 -12.87 11.90
C LYS A 108 -19.13 -11.59 12.17
N ASN A 109 -18.46 -10.54 12.64
CA ASN A 109 -19.16 -9.41 13.26
C ASN A 109 -19.53 -8.31 12.27
N TYR A 110 -18.65 -8.01 11.30
CA TYR A 110 -18.87 -6.94 10.34
C TYR A 110 -19.36 -7.49 9.00
N ALA A 111 -20.41 -6.88 8.47
CA ALA A 111 -20.89 -7.15 7.12
C ALA A 111 -20.00 -6.44 6.07
N GLU A 112 -20.10 -6.88 4.82
CA GLU A 112 -19.21 -6.38 3.76
C GLU A 112 -19.57 -4.96 3.31
N ASP A 113 -20.84 -4.58 3.39
CA ASP A 113 -21.34 -3.23 3.17
C ASP A 113 -20.92 -2.27 4.28
N GLU A 114 -20.91 -2.72 5.54
CA GLU A 114 -20.34 -1.98 6.67
C GLU A 114 -18.85 -1.70 6.45
N ASP A 115 -18.05 -2.73 6.18
CA ASP A 115 -16.60 -2.57 5.95
C ASP A 115 -16.31 -1.68 4.74
N ARG A 116 -17.08 -1.82 3.66
CA ARG A 116 -16.99 -0.97 2.47
C ARG A 116 -17.19 0.49 2.83
N PHE A 117 -18.22 0.78 3.63
CA PHE A 117 -18.47 2.14 4.10
C PHE A 117 -17.31 2.64 4.97
N LEU A 118 -16.80 1.83 5.91
CA LEU A 118 -15.69 2.23 6.78
C LEU A 118 -14.46 2.64 5.97
N VAL A 119 -14.06 1.82 4.98
CA VAL A 119 -12.89 2.12 4.13
C VAL A 119 -13.14 3.35 3.26
N CYS A 120 -14.31 3.45 2.62
CA CYS A 120 -14.64 4.58 1.75
C CYS A 120 -14.73 5.90 2.53
N MET A 121 -15.36 5.87 3.70
CA MET A 121 -15.53 7.05 4.53
C MET A 121 -14.22 7.47 5.19
N LEU A 122 -13.40 6.51 5.66
CA LEU A 122 -12.07 6.81 6.19
C LEU A 122 -11.17 7.46 5.13
N HIS A 123 -11.22 6.98 3.89
CA HIS A 123 -10.50 7.62 2.77
C HIS A 123 -11.01 9.04 2.50
N LYS A 124 -12.34 9.22 2.45
CA LYS A 124 -12.98 10.52 2.20
C LYS A 124 -12.65 11.56 3.29
N LEU A 125 -12.65 11.16 4.55
CA LEU A 125 -12.33 12.05 5.69
C LEU A 125 -10.83 12.36 5.78
N GLY A 126 -9.99 11.48 5.25
CA GLY A 126 -8.54 11.50 5.40
C GLY A 126 -8.11 10.71 6.63
N PHE A 127 -7.56 9.51 6.41
CA PHE A 127 -7.23 8.54 7.47
C PHE A 127 -6.25 9.04 8.55
N ASP A 128 -5.53 10.12 8.24
CA ASP A 128 -4.47 10.69 9.08
C ASP A 128 -4.89 11.99 9.77
N LYS A 129 -6.15 12.41 9.57
CA LYS A 129 -6.73 13.56 10.25
C LYS A 129 -6.87 13.25 11.75
N GLU A 130 -6.62 14.26 12.57
CA GLU A 130 -6.89 14.17 14.01
C GLU A 130 -8.37 13.84 14.26
N ASN A 131 -8.65 12.93 15.21
CA ASN A 131 -10.00 12.48 15.56
C ASN A 131 -10.83 11.87 14.41
N VAL A 132 -10.19 11.41 13.33
CA VAL A 132 -10.88 10.82 12.16
C VAL A 132 -11.87 9.73 12.51
N TYR A 133 -11.60 8.92 13.55
CA TYR A 133 -12.47 7.81 13.94
C TYR A 133 -13.73 8.26 14.71
N GLU A 134 -13.69 9.43 15.34
CA GLU A 134 -14.90 10.05 15.90
C GLU A 134 -15.77 10.63 14.78
N GLU A 135 -15.16 11.26 13.78
CA GLU A 135 -15.88 11.74 12.58
C GLU A 135 -16.46 10.58 11.76
N LEU A 136 -15.72 9.47 11.66
CA LEU A 136 -16.19 8.24 11.02
C LEU A 136 -17.40 7.69 11.77
N ARG A 137 -17.35 7.66 13.11
CA ARG A 137 -18.48 7.24 13.95
C ARG A 137 -19.69 8.15 13.76
N ALA A 138 -19.51 9.46 13.75
CA ALA A 138 -20.59 10.42 13.45
C ALA A 138 -21.18 10.16 12.05
N SER A 139 -20.35 9.85 11.07
CA SER A 139 -20.78 9.52 9.70
C SER A 139 -21.61 8.22 9.65
N VAL A 140 -21.22 7.19 10.40
CA VAL A 140 -22.02 5.96 10.56
C VAL A 140 -23.41 6.28 11.11
N HIS A 141 -23.50 7.11 12.16
CA HIS A 141 -24.77 7.50 12.77
C HIS A 141 -25.67 8.31 11.82
N ALA A 142 -25.07 9.19 11.01
CA ALA A 142 -25.78 10.06 10.09
C ALA A 142 -26.26 9.34 8.81
N THR A 143 -25.65 8.21 8.46
CA THR A 143 -25.94 7.51 7.20
C THR A 143 -27.24 6.71 7.30
N PRO A 144 -28.28 6.99 6.48
CA PRO A 144 -29.57 6.33 6.58
C PRO A 144 -29.52 4.80 6.38
N GLN A 145 -28.55 4.31 5.59
CA GLN A 145 -28.39 2.88 5.32
C GLN A 145 -28.14 2.05 6.60
N PHE A 146 -27.56 2.66 7.63
CA PHE A 146 -27.28 2.03 8.92
C PHE A 146 -28.30 2.37 9.99
N ARG A 147 -29.46 2.96 9.62
CA ARG A 147 -30.45 3.44 10.59
C ARG A 147 -30.87 2.38 11.61
N PHE A 148 -30.96 1.12 11.17
CA PHE A 148 -31.33 -0.05 11.98
C PHE A 148 -30.15 -0.98 12.31
N ASP A 149 -28.94 -0.63 11.89
CA ASP A 149 -27.74 -1.38 12.21
C ASP A 149 -27.21 -0.97 13.58
N TRP A 150 -27.79 -1.59 14.61
CA TRP A 150 -27.41 -1.35 16.00
C TRP A 150 -25.99 -1.81 16.32
N PHE A 151 -25.48 -2.83 15.62
CA PHE A 151 -24.13 -3.32 15.84
C PHE A 151 -23.12 -2.25 15.45
N LEU A 152 -23.18 -1.77 14.21
CA LEU A 152 -22.25 -0.77 13.70
C LEU A 152 -22.39 0.57 14.46
N LYS A 153 -23.62 0.99 14.78
CA LYS A 153 -23.88 2.21 15.55
C LYS A 153 -23.44 2.12 17.02
N SER A 154 -23.32 0.92 17.58
CA SER A 154 -22.81 0.74 18.95
C SER A 154 -21.28 0.82 19.05
N ARG A 155 -20.56 0.80 17.93
CA ARG A 155 -19.10 0.79 17.93
C ARG A 155 -18.54 2.12 18.45
N THR A 156 -17.53 2.02 19.29
CA THR A 156 -16.69 3.15 19.71
C THR A 156 -15.69 3.52 18.61
N ALA A 157 -15.14 4.74 18.65
CA ALA A 157 -14.10 5.15 17.72
C ALA A 157 -12.89 4.21 17.74
N LEU A 158 -12.50 3.71 18.92
CA LEU A 158 -11.39 2.77 19.06
C LEU A 158 -11.67 1.40 18.41
N GLU A 159 -12.91 0.91 18.50
CA GLU A 159 -13.31 -0.33 17.82
C GLU A 159 -13.35 -0.16 16.30
N LEU A 160 -13.86 0.97 15.82
CA LEU A 160 -13.83 1.32 14.39
C LEU A 160 -12.39 1.46 13.90
N GLN A 161 -11.50 2.07 14.68
CA GLN A 161 -10.07 2.16 14.38
C GLN A 161 -9.43 0.78 14.23
N ARG A 162 -9.66 -0.14 15.18
CA ARG A 162 -9.15 -1.51 15.09
C ARG A 162 -9.67 -2.23 13.84
N ARG A 163 -10.95 -2.05 13.51
CA ARG A 163 -11.52 -2.65 12.31
C ARG A 163 -10.88 -2.06 11.05
N CYS A 164 -10.77 -0.73 10.95
CA CYS A 164 -10.12 -0.06 9.83
C CYS A 164 -8.66 -0.49 9.65
N ASN A 165 -7.89 -0.61 10.73
CA ASN A 165 -6.50 -1.11 10.67
C ASN A 165 -6.44 -2.52 10.06
N THR A 166 -7.39 -3.39 10.41
CA THR A 166 -7.50 -4.72 9.83
C THR A 166 -7.81 -4.66 8.33
N LEU A 167 -8.77 -3.81 7.93
CA LEU A 167 -9.16 -3.63 6.53
C LEU A 167 -8.03 -3.05 5.68
N ILE A 168 -7.27 -2.10 6.24
CA ILE A 168 -6.08 -1.53 5.60
C ILE A 168 -5.05 -2.62 5.32
N THR A 169 -4.74 -3.48 6.30
CA THR A 169 -3.81 -4.59 6.10
C THR A 169 -4.27 -5.55 4.99
N LEU A 170 -5.58 -5.82 4.91
CA LEU A 170 -6.14 -6.64 3.81
C LEU A 170 -5.97 -5.96 2.45
N ILE A 171 -6.19 -4.65 2.37
CA ILE A 171 -6.01 -3.87 1.14
C ILE A 171 -4.54 -3.80 0.73
N GLU A 172 -3.62 -3.60 1.67
CA GLU A 172 -2.18 -3.59 1.40
C GLU A 172 -1.72 -4.94 0.82
N ARG A 173 -2.15 -6.05 1.44
CA ARG A 173 -1.86 -7.40 0.93
C ARG A 173 -2.46 -7.63 -0.46
N GLU A 174 -3.72 -7.24 -0.67
CA GLU A 174 -4.37 -7.36 -1.98
C GLU A 174 -3.62 -6.57 -3.06
N ASN A 175 -3.16 -5.35 -2.74
CA ASN A 175 -2.38 -4.55 -3.67
C ASN A 175 -1.04 -5.20 -4.00
N GLN A 176 -0.33 -5.75 -3.01
CA GLN A 176 0.93 -6.49 -3.23
C GLN A 176 0.73 -7.68 -4.16
N GLU A 177 -0.30 -8.50 -3.92
CA GLU A 177 -0.63 -9.65 -4.76
C GLU A 177 -0.98 -9.24 -6.21
N LEU A 178 -1.62 -8.08 -6.40
CA LEU A 178 -1.91 -7.54 -7.73
C LEU A 178 -0.66 -7.01 -8.43
N GLU A 179 0.20 -6.27 -7.73
CA GLU A 179 1.47 -5.76 -8.26
C GLU A 179 2.39 -6.91 -8.69
N GLU A 180 2.47 -8.00 -7.92
CA GLU A 180 3.25 -9.18 -8.26
C GLU A 180 2.73 -9.89 -9.51
N LYS A 181 1.40 -10.04 -9.64
CA LYS A 181 0.77 -10.61 -10.83
C LYS A 181 1.04 -9.78 -12.07
N GLU A 182 0.91 -8.45 -11.98
CA GLU A 182 1.19 -7.55 -13.09
C GLU A 182 2.66 -7.62 -13.52
N ARG A 183 3.60 -7.68 -12.57
CA ARG A 183 5.04 -7.87 -12.85
C ARG A 183 5.31 -9.21 -13.54
N ALA A 184 4.68 -10.29 -13.09
CA ALA A 184 4.83 -11.61 -13.68
C ALA A 184 4.28 -11.66 -15.12
N GLU A 185 3.13 -11.04 -15.38
CA GLU A 185 2.54 -10.95 -16.72
C GLU A 185 3.40 -10.12 -17.69
N LYS A 186 3.97 -9.00 -17.22
CA LYS A 186 4.92 -8.20 -18.02
C LYS A 186 6.16 -9.00 -18.40
N LYS A 187 6.71 -9.80 -17.47
CA LYS A 187 7.85 -10.70 -17.75
C LYS A 187 7.50 -11.78 -18.79
N LYS A 188 6.32 -12.39 -18.70
CA LYS A 188 5.85 -13.39 -19.68
C LYS A 188 5.64 -12.80 -21.08
N LYS A 189 5.07 -11.60 -21.18
CA LYS A 189 4.89 -10.91 -22.47
C LYS A 189 6.22 -10.50 -23.12
N SER A 190 7.21 -10.10 -22.33
CA SER A 190 8.55 -9.79 -22.84
C SER A 190 9.30 -11.03 -23.33
N GLY A 191 9.15 -12.18 -22.65
CA GLY A 191 9.77 -13.45 -23.06
C GLY A 191 9.18 -14.07 -24.35
N ASN A 192 7.88 -13.93 -24.58
CA ASN A 192 7.24 -14.44 -25.80
C ASN A 192 7.58 -13.63 -27.07
N ASN A 193 7.98 -12.36 -26.94
CA ASN A 193 8.32 -11.53 -28.09
C ASN A 193 9.68 -11.90 -28.71
N THR A 194 10.54 -12.60 -27.97
CA THR A 194 11.85 -13.07 -28.46
C THR A 194 11.77 -14.42 -29.18
N GLN A 195 10.73 -15.23 -28.93
CA GLN A 195 10.57 -16.55 -29.59
C GLN A 195 9.89 -16.48 -30.97
N ASN A 196 9.13 -15.42 -31.27
CA ASN A 196 8.52 -15.22 -32.59
C ASN A 196 9.43 -14.52 -33.62
N ALA A 197 10.64 -14.09 -33.23
CA ALA A 197 11.62 -13.51 -34.15
C ALA A 197 12.61 -14.54 -34.75
N ALA A 198 12.58 -15.80 -34.28
CA ALA A 198 13.52 -16.85 -34.70
C ALA A 198 12.92 -17.88 -35.69
N SER A 199 11.70 -17.67 -36.20
CA SER A 199 11.05 -18.55 -37.19
C SER A 199 10.75 -17.83 -38.52
N GLY A 200 11.63 -16.91 -38.92
CA GLY A 200 11.58 -16.24 -40.23
C GLY A 200 12.78 -16.62 -41.10
N GLY A 201 12.67 -17.70 -41.87
CA GLY A 201 13.53 -17.96 -43.03
C GLY A 201 14.05 -19.39 -43.13
N ILE A 202 13.48 -20.16 -44.07
CA ILE A 202 14.20 -20.90 -45.12
C ILE A 202 13.17 -21.20 -46.21
N VAL A 203 13.37 -20.57 -47.36
CA VAL A 203 12.69 -20.88 -48.62
C VAL A 203 13.45 -22.05 -49.25
N GLY A 204 12.79 -23.18 -49.42
CA GLY A 204 13.33 -24.36 -50.11
C GLY A 204 12.34 -24.90 -51.14
N LYS A 205 12.59 -24.60 -52.42
CA LYS A 205 11.91 -25.21 -53.59
C LYS A 205 12.24 -26.70 -53.66
N GLY A 206 11.23 -27.53 -53.90
CA GLY A 206 11.40 -28.94 -54.27
C GLY A 206 10.09 -29.57 -54.73
N ALA A 207 9.97 -29.82 -56.03
CA ALA A 207 8.84 -30.47 -56.67
C ALA A 207 8.85 -32.00 -56.42
N GLY A 208 7.66 -32.63 -56.34
CA GLY A 208 7.55 -34.08 -56.24
C GLY A 208 6.14 -34.60 -55.98
N THR A 209 5.38 -34.75 -57.05
CA THR A 209 4.29 -35.73 -57.31
C THR A 209 3.76 -36.63 -56.19
N GLY A 210 2.42 -36.69 -56.03
CA GLY A 210 1.75 -37.96 -55.71
C GLY A 210 0.49 -37.95 -54.84
N LYS A 211 -0.66 -38.05 -55.51
CA LYS A 211 -1.82 -38.91 -55.18
C LYS A 211 -2.80 -38.51 -54.03
N ARG A 212 -4.03 -38.23 -54.49
CA ARG A 212 -5.31 -38.18 -53.77
C ARG A 212 -5.57 -39.44 -52.94
N LYS A 213 -6.26 -39.29 -51.79
CA LYS A 213 -7.49 -40.04 -51.48
C LYS A 213 -8.27 -39.36 -50.34
N ALA A 214 -9.58 -39.27 -50.56
CA ALA A 214 -10.62 -38.87 -49.62
C ALA A 214 -11.30 -40.11 -49.04
N ASP A 215 -11.97 -39.89 -47.89
CA ASP A 215 -13.09 -40.61 -47.24
C ASP A 215 -12.79 -40.78 -45.75
N GLY A 216 -13.70 -40.55 -44.80
CA GLY A 216 -15.11 -40.21 -44.83
C GLY A 216 -15.59 -40.11 -43.38
N THR A 217 -16.47 -39.16 -43.08
CA THR A 217 -17.32 -39.11 -41.87
C THR A 217 -18.45 -40.16 -41.95
N PRO A 218 -19.38 -40.34 -40.98
CA PRO A 218 -19.43 -39.96 -39.56
C PRO A 218 -20.00 -41.08 -38.63
N ASP A 219 -20.21 -40.72 -37.36
CA ASP A 219 -21.46 -40.92 -36.59
C ASP A 219 -21.50 -41.89 -35.38
N ALA A 220 -22.23 -41.37 -34.38
CA ALA A 220 -23.20 -42.03 -33.54
C ALA A 220 -22.81 -42.64 -32.17
N GLN A 221 -23.32 -41.93 -31.14
CA GLN A 221 -24.15 -42.45 -30.04
C GLN A 221 -23.44 -43.26 -28.94
N ALA A 222 -23.97 -43.40 -27.73
CA ALA A 222 -24.85 -42.62 -26.86
C ALA A 222 -24.93 -43.44 -25.56
N LYS A 223 -25.09 -42.75 -24.42
CA LYS A 223 -25.75 -43.23 -23.18
C LYS A 223 -25.20 -44.50 -22.50
N HIS A 224 -24.78 -44.32 -21.25
CA HIS A 224 -25.34 -45.15 -20.18
C HIS A 224 -25.48 -44.42 -18.84
N LYS A 225 -26.73 -44.12 -18.49
CA LYS A 225 -27.22 -44.09 -17.10
C LYS A 225 -27.60 -45.53 -16.73
N LYS A 226 -27.22 -46.00 -15.53
CA LYS A 226 -28.15 -46.70 -14.62
C LYS A 226 -27.57 -46.87 -13.20
N LYS A 227 -28.45 -46.53 -12.26
CA LYS A 227 -28.42 -46.74 -10.80
C LYS A 227 -28.36 -48.23 -10.41
N LYS A 228 -27.76 -48.50 -9.25
CA LYS A 228 -28.24 -49.27 -8.07
C LYS A 228 -27.03 -49.44 -7.14
N LYS A 229 -27.10 -49.38 -5.81
CA LYS A 229 -28.19 -49.63 -4.87
C LYS A 229 -27.90 -48.82 -3.61
#